data_AF-A0A2E7BLA5-F1
#
_entry.id   AF-A0A2E7BLA5-F1
#
_cell.length_a   1.000
_cell.length_b   1.000
_cell.length_c   1.000
_cell.angle_alpha   90.00
_cell.angle_beta   90.00
_cell.angle_gamma   90.00
#
_symmetry.space_group_name_H-M   'P 1'
#
loop_
_entity.id
_entity.type
_entity.pdbx_description
1 polymer ?
#
loop_
_entity_poly.entity_id
_entity_poly.type
_entity_poly.pdbx_seq_one_letter_code
_entity_poly.pdbx_strand_id
1 'polypeptide(L)'
;MGRWSRFSLRTEGSSVQQLLKLIRTVFLIDLVKGLLVTLRYTPQPAFTFQYPAERRPVAPRFRGVLRLQVEPETGAQTCIVCDQCAKACPDELIYLGGHREPGHKIKVLDFFDFNLSRCSFCGLCAEVCPTKPVKALIMSEDYELGSYDRQKQILRVDEMYDGVAIEQYTS
;
A
#
# COMPACT_ATOMS: atom_id res chain seq x y z
N MET A 1 -28.63 13.70 17.01
CA MET A 1 -29.16 15.09 16.92
C MET A 1 -28.53 15.93 18.02
N GLY A 2 -27.29 16.40 17.81
CA GLY A 2 -26.53 17.19 18.77
C GLY A 2 -26.85 18.67 18.62
N ARG A 3 -27.35 19.26 19.70
CA ARG A 3 -27.86 20.62 19.83
C ARG A 3 -26.74 21.67 19.65
N TRP A 4 -26.63 22.21 18.44
CA TRP A 4 -25.83 23.41 18.13
C TRP A 4 -26.51 24.65 18.73
N SER A 5 -26.47 24.80 20.06
CA SER A 5 -26.99 25.99 20.75
C SER A 5 -25.88 26.71 21.50
N ARG A 6 -25.05 27.45 20.78
CA ARG A 6 -24.47 28.71 21.26
C ARG A 6 -23.80 29.49 20.12
N PHE A 7 -24.61 30.03 19.21
CA PHE A 7 -24.21 31.25 18.50
C PHE A 7 -24.28 32.37 19.53
N SER A 8 -23.23 32.51 20.35
CA SER A 8 -23.17 33.55 21.36
C SER A 8 -23.06 34.89 20.65
N LEU A 9 -24.18 35.61 20.69
CA LEU A 9 -24.32 37.07 20.72
C LEU A 9 -23.01 37.83 20.47
N ARG A 10 -22.97 38.43 19.29
CA ARG A 10 -22.13 39.55 18.88
C ARG A 10 -21.89 40.46 20.09
N THR A 11 -20.73 40.34 20.73
CA THR A 11 -20.29 41.34 21.71
C THR A 11 -20.03 42.61 20.92
N GLU A 12 -20.80 43.65 21.19
CA GLU A 12 -20.45 45.03 20.88
C GLU A 12 -19.14 45.34 21.59
N GLY A 13 -18.03 44.99 20.93
CA GLY A 13 -16.71 45.43 21.32
C GLY A 13 -16.71 46.95 21.34
N SER A 14 -16.21 47.54 22.42
CA SER A 14 -16.07 48.98 22.61
C SER A 14 -15.53 49.65 21.33
N SER A 15 -15.89 50.91 21.06
CA SER A 15 -15.49 51.63 19.84
C SER A 15 -13.98 51.56 19.54
N VAL A 16 -13.16 51.38 20.59
CA VAL A 16 -11.72 51.13 20.54
C VAL A 16 -11.35 49.78 19.91
N GLN A 17 -12.09 48.70 20.19
CA GLN A 17 -11.85 47.37 19.62
C GLN A 17 -12.23 47.27 18.13
N GLN A 18 -13.28 47.97 17.70
CA GLN A 18 -13.64 48.04 16.27
C GLN A 18 -12.58 48.82 15.47
N LEU A 19 -12.07 49.92 16.05
CA LEU A 19 -10.97 50.69 15.47
C LEU A 19 -9.66 49.89 15.40
N LEU A 20 -9.31 49.13 16.45
CA LEU A 20 -8.13 48.25 16.46
C LEU A 20 -8.24 47.11 15.44
N LYS A 21 -9.43 46.55 15.22
CA LYS A 21 -9.67 45.56 14.15
C LYS A 21 -9.50 46.20 12.78
N LEU A 22 -10.07 47.38 12.54
CA LEU A 22 -9.93 48.11 11.29
C LEU A 22 -8.46 48.46 11.00
N ILE A 23 -7.71 48.93 11.99
CA ILE A 23 -6.27 49.20 11.89
C ILE A 23 -5.50 47.90 11.59
N ARG A 24 -5.83 46.78 12.25
CA ARG A 24 -5.21 45.47 11.96
C ARG A 24 -5.42 45.02 10.52
N THR A 25 -6.62 45.23 9.99
CA THR A 25 -7.00 44.85 8.62
C THR A 25 -6.40 45.79 7.58
N VAL A 26 -6.43 47.10 7.82
CA VAL A 26 -5.82 48.11 6.91
C VAL A 26 -4.31 47.98 6.85
N PHE A 27 -3.64 47.65 7.97
CA PHE A 27 -2.19 47.42 8.02
C PHE A 27 -1.78 45.96 7.74
N LEU A 28 -2.71 45.08 7.33
CA LEU A 28 -2.47 43.67 6.98
C LEU A 28 -1.56 42.92 7.98
N ILE A 29 -1.65 43.23 9.27
CA ILE A 29 -0.74 42.70 10.29
C ILE A 29 -0.80 41.17 10.36
N ASP A 30 -1.97 40.59 10.09
CA ASP A 30 -2.14 39.13 10.07
C ASP A 30 -1.49 38.47 8.83
N LEU A 31 -1.42 39.17 7.68
CA LEU A 31 -0.67 38.71 6.51
C LEU A 31 0.82 38.68 6.79
N VAL A 32 1.35 39.74 7.41
CA VAL A 32 2.77 39.83 7.79
C VAL A 32 3.15 38.74 8.79
N LYS A 33 2.27 38.47 9.77
CA LYS A 33 2.47 37.36 10.71
C LYS A 33 2.51 36.00 10.01
N GLY A 34 1.64 35.78 9.02
CA GLY A 34 1.64 34.56 8.20
C GLY A 34 2.94 34.43 7.40
N LEU A 35 3.36 35.50 6.72
CA LEU A 35 4.60 35.53 5.95
C LEU A 35 5.84 35.30 6.83
N LEU A 36 5.85 35.82 8.07
CA LEU A 36 6.93 35.60 9.02
C LEU A 36 7.08 34.13 9.39
N VAL A 37 5.98 33.38 9.48
CA VAL A 37 6.03 31.92 9.69
C VAL A 37 6.68 31.25 8.48
N THR A 38 6.25 31.57 7.25
CA THR A 38 6.88 31.04 6.03
C THR A 38 8.38 31.36 5.97
N LEU A 39 8.77 32.60 6.30
CA LEU A 39 10.17 33.03 6.32
C LEU A 39 11.01 32.24 7.35
N ARG A 40 10.42 31.87 8.49
CA ARG A 40 11.07 31.02 9.51
C ARG A 40 11.31 29.59 9.04
N TYR A 41 10.44 29.04 8.20
CA TYR A 41 10.58 27.68 7.66
C TYR A 41 11.43 27.63 6.39
N THR A 42 11.64 28.76 5.70
CA THR A 42 12.44 28.85 4.45
C THR A 42 13.88 28.30 4.55
N PRO A 43 14.66 28.56 5.64
CA PRO A 43 16.02 28.02 5.75
C PRO A 43 16.09 26.57 6.25
N GLN A 44 14.97 25.91 6.56
CA GLN A 44 15.01 24.53 7.05
C GLN A 44 15.31 23.57 5.89
N PRO A 45 16.11 22.51 6.13
CA PRO A 45 16.36 21.49 5.11
C PRO A 45 15.05 20.78 4.75
N ALA A 46 14.88 20.49 3.46
CA ALA A 46 13.71 19.76 2.98
C ALA A 46 13.81 18.28 3.39
N PHE A 47 12.77 17.73 4.02
CA PHE A 47 12.66 16.30 4.26
C PHE A 47 12.13 15.62 2.98
N THR A 48 13.05 15.18 2.12
CA THR A 48 12.74 14.57 0.82
C THR A 48 13.63 13.37 0.56
N PHE A 49 13.06 12.33 -0.05
CA PHE A 49 13.82 11.22 -0.64
C PHE A 49 14.07 11.52 -2.12
N GLN A 50 15.29 11.34 -2.60
CA GLN A 50 15.64 11.59 -4.00
C GLN A 50 15.32 10.36 -4.87
N TYR A 51 14.03 10.19 -5.21
CA TYR A 51 13.59 9.11 -6.09
C TYR A 51 14.10 9.33 -7.54
N PRO A 52 14.61 8.31 -8.26
CA PRO A 52 14.65 6.89 -7.93
C PRO A 52 15.92 6.41 -7.21
N ALA A 53 16.91 7.28 -6.99
CA ALA A 53 18.20 6.89 -6.40
C ALA A 53 18.07 6.45 -4.93
N GLU A 54 17.18 7.10 -4.18
CA GLU A 54 16.87 6.75 -2.79
C GLU A 54 15.39 6.36 -2.69
N ARG A 55 15.14 5.11 -2.30
CA ARG A 55 13.79 4.59 -2.03
C ARG A 55 13.47 4.74 -0.55
N ARG A 56 12.21 5.06 -0.24
CA ARG A 56 11.73 5.09 1.14
C ARG A 56 11.71 3.66 1.70
N PRO A 57 12.22 3.42 2.92
CA PRO A 57 12.08 2.11 3.55
C PRO A 57 10.60 1.80 3.80
N VAL A 58 10.17 0.61 3.37
CA VAL A 58 8.82 0.12 3.60
C VAL A 58 8.75 -0.61 4.94
N ALA A 59 7.54 -0.73 5.50
CA ALA A 59 7.34 -1.48 6.73
C ALA A 59 7.35 -3.00 6.44
N PRO A 60 7.75 -3.87 7.39
CA PRO A 60 7.81 -5.31 7.17
C PRO A 60 6.48 -5.99 6.83
N ARG A 61 5.34 -5.31 7.07
CA ARG A 61 3.98 -5.78 6.74
C ARG A 61 3.36 -5.00 5.59
N PHE A 62 4.20 -4.39 4.75
CA PHE A 62 3.74 -3.67 3.58
C PHE A 62 3.01 -4.63 2.62
N ARG A 63 2.03 -4.08 1.91
CA ARG A 63 1.17 -4.83 1.00
C ARG A 63 1.41 -4.37 -0.42
N GLY A 64 2.47 -4.90 -1.05
CA GLY A 64 2.79 -4.69 -2.46
C GLY A 64 2.17 -5.75 -3.37
N VAL A 65 2.82 -6.04 -4.50
CA VAL A 65 2.34 -7.07 -5.43
C VAL A 65 2.40 -8.48 -4.84
N LEU A 66 1.47 -9.33 -5.26
CA LEU A 66 1.48 -10.75 -4.89
C LEU A 66 2.63 -11.49 -5.56
N ARG A 67 3.33 -12.31 -4.78
CA ARG A 67 4.43 -13.15 -5.27
C ARG A 67 4.34 -14.57 -4.73
N LEU A 68 4.80 -15.51 -5.54
CA LEU A 68 4.94 -16.92 -5.17
C LEU A 68 6.32 -17.15 -4.59
N GLN A 69 6.37 -17.92 -3.51
CA GLN A 69 7.63 -18.35 -2.90
C GLN A 69 8.01 -19.76 -3.31
N VAL A 70 9.31 -19.99 -3.28
CA VAL A 70 9.93 -21.32 -3.34
C VAL A 70 10.45 -21.71 -1.96
N GLU A 71 10.59 -23.00 -1.75
CA GLU A 71 11.18 -23.51 -0.52
C GLU A 71 12.68 -23.13 -0.48
N PRO A 72 13.20 -22.55 0.62
CA PRO A 72 14.58 -22.02 0.66
C PRO A 72 15.65 -23.09 0.52
N GLU A 73 15.42 -24.26 1.12
CA GLU A 73 16.40 -25.34 1.19
C GLU A 73 16.46 -26.17 -0.09
N THR A 74 15.32 -26.30 -0.79
CA THR A 74 15.18 -27.22 -1.92
C THR A 74 14.93 -26.52 -3.25
N GLY A 75 14.57 -25.22 -3.23
CA GLY A 75 14.13 -24.48 -4.41
C GLY A 75 12.82 -24.99 -5.01
N ALA A 76 12.13 -25.93 -4.35
CA ALA A 76 10.90 -26.52 -4.86
C ALA A 76 9.75 -25.51 -4.76
N GLN A 77 8.79 -25.62 -5.68
CA GLN A 77 7.56 -24.84 -5.63
C GLN A 77 6.77 -25.14 -4.34
N THR A 78 6.39 -24.11 -3.60
CA THR A 78 5.64 -24.28 -2.34
C THR A 78 4.12 -24.41 -2.56
N CYS A 79 3.60 -23.96 -3.70
CA CYS A 79 2.16 -23.96 -3.99
C CYS A 79 1.61 -25.38 -4.21
N ILE A 80 0.58 -25.76 -3.45
CA ILE A 80 -0.05 -27.10 -3.53
C ILE A 80 -1.37 -27.12 -4.33
N VAL A 81 -1.70 -26.02 -5.03
CA VAL A 81 -2.92 -25.90 -5.86
C VAL A 81 -4.21 -26.23 -5.07
N CYS A 82 -4.33 -25.65 -3.86
CA CYS A 82 -5.48 -25.86 -2.97
C CYS A 82 -6.69 -24.95 -3.25
N ASP A 83 -6.53 -23.96 -4.13
CA ASP A 83 -7.59 -23.03 -4.57
C ASP A 83 -8.20 -22.13 -3.47
N GLN A 84 -7.58 -22.06 -2.29
CA GLN A 84 -8.08 -21.23 -1.19
C GLN A 84 -7.87 -19.73 -1.46
N CYS A 85 -6.76 -19.35 -2.10
CA CYS A 85 -6.46 -17.96 -2.44
C CYS A 85 -7.45 -17.37 -3.45
N ALA A 86 -7.88 -18.16 -4.44
CA ALA A 86 -8.88 -17.76 -5.42
C ALA A 86 -10.25 -17.57 -4.77
N LYS A 87 -10.66 -18.51 -3.91
CA LYS A 87 -11.94 -18.42 -3.16
C LYS A 87 -12.00 -17.28 -2.15
N ALA A 88 -10.86 -16.93 -1.55
CA ALA A 88 -10.78 -15.84 -0.58
C ALA A 88 -10.73 -14.44 -1.24
N CYS A 89 -10.48 -14.36 -2.55
CA CYS A 89 -10.41 -13.09 -3.27
C CYS A 89 -11.82 -12.50 -3.41
N PRO A 90 -12.10 -11.30 -2.85
CA PRO A 90 -13.43 -10.69 -2.96
C PRO A 90 -13.77 -10.27 -4.41
N ASP A 91 -12.76 -10.07 -5.24
CA ASP A 91 -12.87 -9.56 -6.60
C ASP A 91 -12.68 -10.66 -7.68
N GLU A 92 -12.46 -11.91 -7.27
CA GLU A 92 -12.29 -13.09 -8.15
C GLU A 92 -11.22 -12.90 -9.26
N LEU A 93 -10.00 -12.52 -8.83
CA LEU A 93 -8.91 -12.11 -9.73
C LEU A 93 -7.80 -13.15 -9.94
N ILE A 94 -7.89 -14.29 -9.25
CA ILE A 94 -6.86 -15.33 -9.25
C ILE A 94 -7.43 -16.58 -9.91
N TYR A 95 -6.75 -17.06 -10.94
CA TYR A 95 -7.04 -18.32 -11.60
C TYR A 95 -5.80 -19.19 -11.57
N LEU A 96 -5.92 -20.42 -11.07
CA LEU A 96 -4.79 -21.34 -11.03
C LEU A 96 -5.23 -22.76 -11.36
N GLY A 97 -4.28 -23.53 -11.85
CA GLY A 97 -4.48 -24.93 -12.16
C GLY A 97 -3.17 -25.69 -12.08
N GLY A 98 -3.30 -27.00 -11.98
CA GLY A 98 -2.17 -27.87 -11.79
C GLY A 98 -2.55 -29.33 -11.97
N HIS A 99 -1.57 -30.12 -12.39
CA HIS A 99 -1.71 -31.55 -12.55
C HIS A 99 -1.07 -32.30 -11.37
N ARG A 100 -1.34 -33.60 -11.31
CA ARG A 100 -0.74 -34.50 -10.33
C ARG A 100 0.15 -35.48 -11.06
N GLU A 101 1.43 -35.47 -10.75
CA GLU A 101 2.37 -36.43 -11.31
C GLU A 101 2.12 -37.85 -10.72
N PRO A 102 2.33 -38.91 -11.53
CA PRO A 102 2.21 -40.29 -11.05
C PRO A 102 3.16 -40.55 -9.87
N GLY A 103 2.63 -41.06 -8.76
CA GLY A 103 3.41 -41.35 -7.53
C GLY A 103 3.56 -40.17 -6.57
N HIS A 104 3.29 -38.94 -7.01
CA HIS A 104 3.31 -37.77 -6.14
C HIS A 104 1.96 -37.56 -5.45
N LYS A 105 1.98 -37.15 -4.17
CA LYS A 105 0.77 -36.80 -3.41
C LYS A 105 0.32 -35.36 -3.64
N ILE A 106 1.27 -34.47 -3.90
CA ILE A 106 1.08 -33.04 -4.05
C ILE A 106 0.91 -32.71 -5.54
N LYS A 107 0.05 -31.73 -5.85
CA LYS A 107 -0.13 -31.24 -7.21
C LYS A 107 0.99 -30.26 -7.56
N VAL A 108 1.44 -30.29 -8.81
CA VAL A 108 2.38 -29.31 -9.36
C VAL A 108 1.58 -28.17 -9.99
N LEU A 109 2.02 -26.93 -9.81
CA LEU A 109 1.36 -25.75 -10.35
C LEU A 109 1.72 -25.61 -11.84
N ASP A 110 0.70 -25.59 -12.71
CA ASP A 110 0.90 -25.41 -14.16
C ASP A 110 0.79 -23.95 -14.57
N PHE A 111 -0.21 -23.26 -14.02
CA PHE A 111 -0.44 -21.85 -14.29
C PHE A 111 -1.02 -21.16 -13.06
N PHE A 112 -0.71 -19.88 -12.96
CA PHE A 112 -1.27 -18.97 -11.97
C PHE A 112 -1.40 -17.61 -12.65
N ASP A 113 -2.63 -17.25 -12.96
CA ASP A 113 -2.99 -15.99 -13.59
C ASP A 113 -3.60 -15.08 -12.52
N PHE A 114 -2.96 -13.93 -12.28
CA PHE A 114 -3.42 -12.95 -11.32
C PHE A 114 -3.63 -11.59 -11.98
N ASN A 115 -4.85 -11.06 -11.91
CA ASN A 115 -5.17 -9.76 -12.47
C ASN A 115 -4.84 -8.62 -11.50
N LEU A 116 -3.67 -8.02 -11.68
CA LEU A 116 -3.19 -6.89 -10.89
C LEU A 116 -4.03 -5.62 -11.10
N SER A 117 -4.55 -5.39 -12.32
CA SER A 117 -5.26 -4.15 -12.67
C SER A 117 -6.55 -3.91 -11.86
N ARG A 118 -7.12 -4.95 -11.27
CA ARG A 118 -8.34 -4.90 -10.47
C ARG A 118 -8.11 -5.19 -8.99
N CYS A 119 -6.88 -5.52 -8.60
CA CYS A 119 -6.58 -5.94 -7.24
C CYS A 119 -6.68 -4.77 -6.24
N SER A 120 -7.36 -5.00 -5.13
CA SER A 120 -7.49 -4.05 -4.02
C SER A 120 -6.34 -4.13 -3.00
N PHE A 121 -5.35 -5.03 -3.20
CA PHE A 121 -4.22 -5.27 -2.31
C PHE A 121 -4.61 -5.56 -0.85
N CYS A 122 -5.77 -6.20 -0.65
CA CYS A 122 -6.30 -6.49 0.68
C CYS A 122 -5.48 -7.52 1.48
N GLY A 123 -4.72 -8.40 0.80
CA GLY A 123 -3.85 -9.40 1.42
C GLY A 123 -4.54 -10.69 1.91
N LEU A 124 -5.86 -10.82 1.76
CA LEU A 124 -6.62 -12.00 2.23
C LEU A 124 -6.13 -13.32 1.62
N CYS A 125 -5.74 -13.30 0.34
CA CYS A 125 -5.23 -14.48 -0.35
C CYS A 125 -3.89 -14.99 0.22
N ALA A 126 -3.03 -14.10 0.75
CA ALA A 126 -1.79 -14.48 1.42
C ALA A 126 -2.04 -14.96 2.86
N GLU A 127 -3.08 -14.44 3.51
CA GLU A 127 -3.45 -14.85 4.87
C GLU A 127 -4.04 -16.26 4.91
N VAL A 128 -4.94 -16.58 3.96
CA VAL A 128 -5.63 -17.87 3.89
C VAL A 128 -4.74 -19.03 3.44
N CYS A 129 -3.57 -18.75 2.85
CA CYS A 129 -2.69 -19.78 2.31
C CYS A 129 -2.32 -20.83 3.39
N PRO A 130 -2.68 -22.11 3.22
CA PRO A 130 -2.53 -23.13 4.26
C PRO A 130 -1.12 -23.73 4.34
N THR A 131 -0.22 -23.39 3.41
CA THR A 131 1.11 -23.98 3.35
C THR A 131 1.95 -23.54 4.54
N LYS A 132 2.65 -24.50 5.15
CA LYS A 132 3.54 -24.33 6.30
C LYS A 132 4.79 -25.20 6.08
N PRO A 133 5.99 -24.80 6.54
CA PRO A 133 6.30 -23.61 7.35
C PRO A 133 6.31 -22.29 6.56
N VAL A 134 6.59 -22.35 5.25
CA VAL A 134 6.61 -21.19 4.36
C VAL A 134 5.26 -21.02 3.65
N LYS A 135 4.78 -19.79 3.58
CA LYS A 135 3.58 -19.45 2.81
C LYS A 135 3.91 -19.38 1.32
N ALA A 136 3.19 -20.13 0.50
CA ALA A 136 3.40 -20.17 -0.94
C ALA A 136 3.08 -18.84 -1.61
N LEU A 137 2.11 -18.09 -1.08
CA LEU A 137 1.69 -16.80 -1.61
C LEU A 137 1.88 -15.72 -0.53
N ILE A 138 2.59 -14.66 -0.88
CA ILE A 138 2.84 -13.53 0.03
C ILE A 138 2.61 -12.19 -0.67
N MET A 139 2.39 -11.16 0.16
CA MET A 139 2.42 -9.77 -0.27
C MET A 139 3.88 -9.30 -0.21
N SER A 140 4.43 -8.93 -1.37
CA SER A 140 5.80 -8.44 -1.46
C SER A 140 5.93 -6.97 -1.06
N GLU A 141 7.17 -6.50 -1.03
CA GLU A 141 7.50 -5.09 -0.84
C GLU A 141 7.51 -4.28 -2.14
N ASP A 142 7.31 -4.94 -3.28
CA ASP A 142 7.36 -4.31 -4.59
C ASP A 142 6.09 -3.49 -4.85
N TYR A 143 6.26 -2.18 -5.03
CA TYR A 143 5.20 -1.22 -5.32
C TYR A 143 5.35 -0.52 -6.68
N GLU A 144 6.46 -0.74 -7.39
CA GLU A 144 6.74 -0.12 -8.69
C GLU A 144 6.13 -0.94 -9.84
N LEU A 145 4.79 -0.93 -9.94
CA LEU A 145 4.03 -1.85 -10.81
C LEU A 145 3.51 -1.22 -12.11
N GLY A 146 4.03 -0.03 -12.45
CA GLY A 146 3.58 0.73 -13.61
C GLY A 146 3.85 0.00 -14.93
N SER A 147 2.83 -0.12 -15.78
CA SER A 147 2.96 -0.66 -17.12
C SER A 147 2.15 0.15 -18.13
N TYR A 148 2.62 0.19 -19.37
CA TYR A 148 1.95 0.89 -20.47
C TYR A 148 0.81 0.07 -21.10
N ASP A 149 0.83 -1.25 -20.92
CA ASP A 149 -0.15 -2.17 -21.51
C ASP A 149 -1.01 -2.82 -20.44
N ARG A 150 -2.32 -2.85 -20.67
CA ARG A 150 -3.27 -3.51 -19.76
C ARG A 150 -3.00 -5.02 -19.64
N GLN A 151 -2.56 -5.67 -20.72
CA GLN A 151 -2.31 -7.11 -20.72
C GLN A 151 -1.13 -7.50 -19.83
N LYS A 152 -0.14 -6.60 -19.68
CA LYS A 152 1.00 -6.76 -18.76
C LYS A 152 0.63 -6.59 -17.28
N GLN A 153 -0.63 -6.28 -16.98
CA GLN A 153 -1.17 -6.26 -15.61
C GLN A 153 -1.87 -7.58 -15.25
N ILE A 154 -1.75 -8.60 -16.10
CA ILE A 154 -2.14 -9.98 -15.79
C ILE A 154 -0.84 -10.73 -15.54
N LEU A 155 -0.49 -10.89 -14.28
CA LEU A 155 0.72 -11.57 -13.88
C LEU A 155 0.57 -13.07 -14.08
N ARG A 156 1.56 -13.65 -14.75
CA ARG A 156 1.65 -15.09 -14.99
C ARG A 156 2.57 -15.73 -13.95
N VAL A 157 2.55 -17.06 -13.91
CA VAL A 157 3.32 -17.85 -12.94
C VAL A 157 4.81 -17.46 -12.91
N ASP A 158 5.42 -17.24 -14.06
CA ASP A 158 6.85 -16.87 -14.17
C ASP A 158 7.12 -15.53 -13.48
N GLU A 159 6.32 -14.51 -13.79
CA GLU A 159 6.43 -13.15 -13.24
C GLU A 159 6.08 -13.09 -11.73
N MET A 160 5.41 -14.11 -11.22
CA MET A 160 5.10 -14.22 -9.80
C MET A 160 6.23 -14.80 -8.96
N TYR A 161 7.14 -15.57 -9.58
CA TYR A 161 8.37 -16.03 -8.93
C TYR A 161 9.49 -14.97 -9.03
N ASP A 162 9.47 -14.15 -10.06
CA ASP A 162 10.47 -13.10 -10.29
C ASP A 162 10.21 -11.86 -9.41
N GLY A 163 11.19 -11.47 -8.58
CA GLY A 163 11.03 -10.39 -7.60
C GLY A 163 12.23 -10.07 -6.73
N VAL A 164 12.15 -8.95 -5.98
CA VAL A 164 13.07 -8.71 -4.87
C VAL A 164 12.94 -9.89 -3.89
N ALA A 165 14.06 -10.44 -3.43
CA ALA A 165 14.06 -11.47 -2.41
C ALA A 165 13.36 -10.89 -1.16
N ILE A 166 12.17 -11.39 -0.84
CA ILE A 166 11.42 -10.91 0.30
C ILE A 166 12.09 -11.53 1.53
N GLU A 167 12.66 -10.68 2.39
CA GLU A 167 13.15 -11.15 3.69
C GLU A 167 12.00 -11.87 4.39
N GLN A 168 12.23 -13.14 4.68
CA GLN A 168 11.20 -13.99 5.24
C GLN A 168 10.70 -13.39 6.55
N TYR A 169 9.38 -13.31 6.70
CA TYR A 169 8.77 -13.16 8.01
C TYR A 169 9.12 -14.41 8.82
N THR A 170 10.26 -14.38 9.49
CA THR A 170 10.50 -15.26 10.63
C THR A 170 9.46 -14.85 11.67
N SER A 171 8.47 -15.72 11.87
CA SER A 171 7.54 -15.62 13.00
C SER A 171 8.29 -15.68 14.32
#